data_AF-X0XCV2-F1
#
_entry.id   AF-X0XCV2-F1
#
_cell.length_a   1.000
_cell.length_b   1.000
_cell.length_c   1.000
_cell.angle_alpha   90.00
_cell.angle_beta   90.00
_cell.angle_gamma   90.00
#
_symmetry.space_group_name_H-M   'P 1'
#
loop_
_entity.id
_entity.type
_entity.pdbx_description
1 polymer ?
#
loop_
_entity_poly.entity_id
_entity_poly.type
_entity_poly.pdbx_seq_one_letter_code
_entity_poly.pdbx_strand_id
1 'polypeptide(L)'
;MLCEQAREHLSAYLDKELTADLSAAVRAHLDTCPDCRRLFGDLRATADLLARLPVHAAPEGLAGDVMREMQRRSILGSPETAAGQPHERTLAIRRARPWPRALAVAATLLLAAGI
;
A
#
# COMPACT_ATOMS: atom_id res chain seq x y z
N MET A 1 -12.98 -19.05 12.80
CA MET A 1 -12.17 -17.81 12.72
C MET A 1 -12.90 -16.71 13.46
N LEU A 2 -12.18 -15.91 14.26
CA LEU A 2 -12.72 -14.73 14.95
C LEU A 2 -12.76 -13.52 14.01
N CYS A 3 -13.63 -12.53 14.30
CA CYS A 3 -13.73 -11.32 13.47
C CYS A 3 -12.38 -10.60 13.33
N GLU A 4 -11.63 -10.41 14.42
CA GLU A 4 -10.31 -9.74 14.36
C GLU A 4 -9.35 -10.44 13.39
N GLN A 5 -9.26 -11.76 13.46
CA GLN A 5 -8.44 -12.57 12.54
C GLN A 5 -8.92 -12.44 11.09
N ALA A 6 -10.23 -12.43 10.86
CA ALA A 6 -10.78 -12.26 9.52
C ALA A 6 -10.41 -10.89 8.94
N ARG A 7 -10.53 -9.83 9.76
CA ARG A 7 -10.25 -8.44 9.39
C ARG A 7 -8.80 -8.24 8.96
N GLU A 8 -7.85 -8.86 9.67
CA GLU A 8 -6.42 -8.82 9.33
C GLU A 8 -6.14 -9.42 7.94
N HIS A 9 -6.98 -10.36 7.47
CA HIS A 9 -6.79 -11.06 6.21
C HIS A 9 -7.62 -10.51 5.03
N LEU A 10 -8.51 -9.54 5.23
CA LEU A 10 -9.43 -9.09 4.17
C LEU A 10 -8.72 -8.47 2.96
N SER A 11 -7.62 -7.74 3.16
CA SER A 11 -6.84 -7.16 2.03
C SER A 11 -6.16 -8.24 1.22
N ALA A 12 -5.38 -9.11 1.88
CA ALA A 12 -4.73 -10.24 1.19
C ALA A 12 -5.75 -11.20 0.55
N TYR A 13 -6.94 -11.33 1.13
CA TYR A 13 -8.05 -12.07 0.51
C TYR A 13 -8.55 -11.39 -0.77
N LEU A 14 -8.74 -10.06 -0.76
CA LEU A 14 -9.10 -9.27 -1.94
C LEU A 14 -8.07 -9.42 -3.07
N ASP A 15 -6.79 -9.38 -2.71
CA ASP A 15 -5.65 -9.46 -3.63
C ASP A 15 -5.32 -10.91 -4.05
N LYS A 16 -6.02 -11.91 -3.51
CA LYS A 16 -5.83 -13.36 -3.75
C LYS A 16 -4.44 -13.87 -3.35
N GLU A 17 -3.87 -13.32 -2.28
CA GLU A 17 -2.53 -13.66 -1.78
C GLU A 17 -2.56 -14.72 -0.67
N LEU A 18 -3.75 -15.11 -0.20
CA LEU A 18 -3.89 -16.14 0.84
C LEU A 18 -3.72 -17.55 0.30
N THR A 19 -3.23 -18.45 1.15
CA THR A 19 -3.27 -19.90 0.87
C THR A 19 -4.72 -20.38 0.70
N ALA A 20 -4.90 -21.52 0.03
CA ALA A 20 -6.23 -22.08 -0.23
C ALA A 20 -7.03 -22.29 1.07
N ASP A 21 -6.39 -22.86 2.10
CA ASP A 21 -7.03 -23.14 3.40
C ASP A 21 -7.47 -21.86 4.11
N LEU A 22 -6.60 -20.84 4.13
CA LEU A 22 -6.89 -19.58 4.79
C LEU A 22 -7.96 -18.78 4.03
N SER A 23 -7.91 -18.81 2.69
CA SER A 23 -8.94 -18.23 1.82
C SER A 23 -10.31 -18.87 2.07
N ALA A 24 -10.38 -20.20 2.23
CA ALA A 24 -11.61 -20.90 2.58
C ALA A 24 -12.13 -20.50 3.98
N ALA A 25 -11.24 -20.36 4.97
CA ALA A 25 -11.61 -19.94 6.31
C ALA A 25 -12.17 -18.50 6.35
N VAL A 26 -11.54 -17.56 5.63
CA VAL A 26 -12.03 -16.18 5.49
C VAL A 26 -13.38 -16.16 4.78
N ARG A 27 -13.53 -16.91 3.69
CA ARG A 27 -14.81 -17.03 2.96
C ARG A 27 -15.93 -17.53 3.86
N ALA A 28 -15.72 -18.62 4.59
CA ALA A 28 -16.72 -19.17 5.50
C ALA A 28 -17.11 -18.17 6.61
N HIS A 29 -16.16 -17.35 7.08
CA HIS A 29 -16.47 -16.26 8.00
C HIS A 29 -17.31 -15.17 7.34
N LEU A 30 -16.98 -14.74 6.12
CA LEU A 30 -17.78 -13.78 5.36
C LEU A 30 -19.20 -14.29 5.12
N ASP A 31 -19.41 -15.58 4.90
CA ASP A 31 -20.75 -16.14 4.71
C ASP A 31 -21.64 -15.99 5.97
N THR A 32 -21.03 -15.97 7.16
CA THR A 32 -21.75 -15.97 8.45
C THR A 32 -21.76 -14.61 9.16
N CYS A 33 -20.78 -13.74 8.91
CA CYS A 33 -20.61 -12.47 9.63
C CYS A 33 -20.98 -11.24 8.77
N PRO A 34 -22.12 -10.57 9.03
CA PRO A 34 -22.54 -9.39 8.26
C PRO A 34 -21.60 -8.19 8.41
N ASP A 35 -20.96 -8.01 9.57
CA ASP A 35 -20.06 -6.87 9.80
C ASP A 35 -18.76 -7.01 9.00
N CYS A 36 -18.18 -8.22 8.95
CA CYS A 36 -17.01 -8.47 8.12
C CYS A 36 -17.33 -8.41 6.63
N ARG A 37 -18.55 -8.81 6.20
CA ARG A 37 -19.00 -8.58 4.82
C ARG A 37 -19.08 -7.10 4.46
N ARG A 38 -19.62 -6.27 5.36
CA ARG A 38 -19.71 -4.83 5.15
C ARG A 38 -18.32 -4.23 4.97
N LEU A 39 -17.40 -4.53 5.89
CA LEU A 39 -16.02 -4.07 5.83
C LEU A 39 -15.30 -4.53 4.55
N PHE A 40 -15.49 -5.78 4.15
CA PHE A 40 -14.94 -6.29 2.90
C PHE A 40 -15.52 -5.57 1.67
N GLY A 41 -16.82 -5.24 1.71
CA GLY A 41 -17.48 -4.41 0.71
C GLY A 41 -16.88 -3.00 0.60
N ASP A 42 -16.63 -2.34 1.73
CA ASP A 42 -16.03 -1.01 1.78
C ASP A 42 -14.59 -1.02 1.22
N LEU A 43 -13.81 -2.06 1.57
CA LEU A 43 -12.46 -2.25 1.04
C LEU A 43 -12.47 -2.43 -0.48
N ARG A 44 -13.37 -3.29 -0.98
CA ARG A 44 -13.54 -3.51 -2.42
C ARG A 44 -13.98 -2.25 -3.15
N ALA A 45 -14.94 -1.50 -2.60
CA ALA A 45 -15.38 -0.23 -3.18
C ALA A 45 -14.23 0.78 -3.28
N THR A 46 -13.37 0.84 -2.27
CA THR A 46 -12.16 1.67 -2.28
C THR A 46 -11.19 1.24 -3.38
N ALA A 47 -10.92 -0.07 -3.50
CA ALA A 47 -10.07 -0.61 -4.55
C ALA A 47 -10.64 -0.32 -5.96
N ASP A 48 -11.95 -0.48 -6.14
CA ASP A 48 -12.64 -0.20 -7.41
C ASP A 48 -12.54 1.29 -7.80
N LEU A 49 -12.58 2.22 -6.83
CA LEU A 49 -12.37 3.66 -7.08
C LEU A 49 -10.94 3.94 -7.55
N LEU A 50 -9.94 3.33 -6.91
CA LEU A 50 -8.53 3.48 -7.30
C LEU A 50 -8.27 2.89 -8.69
N ALA A 51 -8.90 1.76 -9.01
CA ALA A 51 -8.77 1.11 -10.32
C ALA A 51 -9.34 1.96 -11.48
N ARG A 52 -10.19 2.95 -11.20
CA ARG A 52 -10.74 3.87 -12.20
C ARG A 52 -9.83 5.07 -12.50
N LEU A 53 -8.74 5.23 -11.77
CA LEU A 53 -7.79 6.30 -12.04
C LEU A 53 -7.19 6.13 -13.46
N PRO A 54 -6.89 7.24 -14.17
CA PRO A 54 -6.27 7.16 -15.48
C PRO A 54 -4.97 6.36 -15.42
N VAL A 55 -4.87 5.34 -16.25
CA VAL A 55 -3.62 4.59 -16.43
C VAL A 55 -2.76 5.36 -17.43
N HIS A 56 -1.58 5.78 -16.99
CA HIS A 56 -0.60 6.38 -17.88
C HIS A 56 0.07 5.30 -18.73
N ALA A 57 0.19 5.57 -20.03
CA ALA A 57 0.93 4.69 -20.93
C ALA A 57 2.39 4.59 -20.47
N ALA A 58 2.92 3.37 -20.49
CA ALA A 58 4.35 3.17 -20.30
C ALA A 58 5.12 3.86 -21.44
N PRO A 59 6.32 4.44 -21.16
CA PRO A 59 7.19 4.95 -22.20
C PRO A 59 7.47 3.90 -23.28
N GLU A 60 7.60 4.35 -24.53
CA GLU A 60 8.01 3.49 -25.63
C GLU A 60 9.35 2.82 -25.31
N GLY A 61 9.49 1.54 -25.67
CA GLY A 61 10.71 0.77 -25.43
C GLY A 61 10.83 0.15 -24.02
N LEU A 62 10.13 0.66 -23.00
CA LEU A 62 10.26 0.16 -21.62
C LEU A 62 10.02 -1.35 -21.52
N ALA A 63 8.96 -1.86 -22.15
CA ALA A 63 8.65 -3.29 -22.14
C ALA A 63 9.79 -4.13 -22.75
N GLY A 64 10.36 -3.66 -23.88
CA GLY A 64 11.49 -4.32 -24.52
C GLY A 64 12.74 -4.30 -23.64
N ASP A 65 13.01 -3.18 -22.97
CA ASP A 65 14.17 -3.02 -22.10
C ASP A 65 14.07 -3.94 -20.88
N VAL A 66 12.90 -4.00 -20.24
CA VAL A 66 12.60 -4.91 -19.14
C VAL A 66 12.81 -6.37 -19.56
N MET A 67 12.27 -6.77 -20.72
CA MET A 67 12.41 -8.15 -21.20
C MET A 67 13.87 -8.50 -21.52
N ARG A 68 14.63 -7.59 -22.13
CA ARG A 68 16.07 -7.80 -22.38
C ARG A 68 16.86 -7.96 -21.09
N GLU A 69 16.57 -7.15 -20.07
CA GLU A 69 17.22 -7.27 -18.77
C GLU A 69 16.83 -8.57 -18.05
N MET A 70 15.55 -8.97 -18.09
CA MET A 70 15.11 -10.26 -17.54
C MET A 70 15.87 -11.44 -18.20
N GLN A 71 15.98 -11.43 -19.53
CA GLN A 71 16.72 -12.46 -20.27
C GLN A 71 18.22 -12.45 -19.96
N ARG A 72 18.81 -11.25 -19.84
CA ARG A 72 20.21 -11.09 -19.44
C ARG A 72 20.45 -11.69 -18.05
N ARG A 73 19.57 -11.44 -17.08
CA ARG A 73 19.65 -12.01 -15.72
C ARG A 73 19.48 -13.53 -15.72
N SER A 74 18.59 -14.08 -16.54
CA SER A 74 18.41 -15.53 -16.62
C SER A 74 19.64 -16.23 -17.22
N ILE A 75 20.34 -15.60 -18.16
CA ILE A 75 21.52 -16.18 -18.83
C ILE A 75 22.78 -16.05 -17.95
N LEU A 76 23.00 -14.88 -17.36
CA LEU A 76 24.22 -14.61 -16.58
C LEU A 76 24.15 -15.17 -15.15
N GLY A 77 22.97 -15.63 -14.71
CA GLY A 77 22.67 -15.86 -13.30
C GLY A 77 22.54 -14.54 -12.55
N SER A 78 21.60 -14.45 -11.60
CA SER A 78 21.56 -13.28 -10.71
C SER A 78 22.71 -13.43 -9.70
N PRO A 79 23.52 -12.39 -9.42
CA PRO A 79 24.16 -12.34 -8.12
C PRO A 79 23.02 -12.33 -7.10
N GLU A 80 22.83 -13.42 -6.38
CA GLU A 80 22.03 -13.46 -5.17
C GLU A 80 22.72 -12.59 -4.12
N THR A 81 22.63 -11.26 -4.24
CA THR A 81 22.89 -10.39 -3.10
C THR A 81 21.58 -10.17 -2.37
N ALA A 82 21.40 -11.04 -1.38
CA ALA A 82 20.73 -10.84 -0.11
C ALA A 82 19.22 -10.50 -0.17
N ALA A 83 18.44 -11.51 0.23
CA ALA A 83 17.25 -11.40 1.06
C ALA A 83 16.10 -10.54 0.51
N GLY A 84 14.99 -11.22 0.21
CA GLY A 84 13.66 -10.60 0.23
C GLY A 84 13.46 -9.88 1.57
N GLN A 85 13.57 -8.55 1.53
CA GLN A 85 13.10 -7.72 2.62
C GLN A 85 11.57 -7.81 2.62
N PRO A 86 10.93 -8.01 3.79
CA PRO A 86 9.50 -7.80 3.93
C PRO A 86 9.19 -6.42 3.38
N HIS A 87 8.36 -6.38 2.34
CA HIS A 87 7.90 -5.14 1.74
C HIS A 87 6.82 -4.53 2.63
N GLU A 88 7.21 -4.15 3.84
CA GLU A 88 6.48 -3.15 4.60
C GLU A 88 6.66 -1.85 3.84
N ARG A 89 5.76 -1.62 2.87
CA ARG A 89 5.40 -0.27 2.42
C ARG A 89 4.80 0.45 3.62
N THR A 90 5.65 0.79 4.58
CA THR A 90 5.45 2.02 5.31
C THR A 90 5.45 3.06 4.20
N LEU A 91 4.27 3.60 3.90
CA LEU A 91 4.16 4.86 3.18
C LEU A 91 5.02 5.83 3.97
N ALA A 92 6.28 5.96 3.57
CA ALA A 92 7.10 7.10 3.87
C ALA A 92 6.43 8.23 3.08
N ILE A 93 5.30 8.71 3.61
CA ILE A 93 4.79 10.03 3.34
C ILE A 93 6.03 10.89 3.53
N ARG A 94 6.55 11.43 2.42
CA ARG A 94 7.59 12.44 2.48
C ARG A 94 7.04 13.48 3.43
N ARG A 95 7.51 13.46 4.69
CA ARG A 95 7.17 14.47 5.68
C ARG A 95 7.53 15.76 4.98
N ALA A 96 6.50 16.52 4.60
CA ALA A 96 6.66 17.84 4.04
C ALA A 96 7.67 18.55 4.94
N ARG A 97 8.77 18.97 4.33
CA ARG A 97 9.86 19.73 4.93
C ARG A 97 9.28 20.59 6.05
N PRO A 98 9.58 20.35 7.34
CA PRO A 98 8.95 21.11 8.42
C PRO A 98 9.32 22.57 8.18
N TRP A 99 8.33 23.37 7.82
CA TRP A 99 8.45 24.81 7.72
C TRP A 99 9.07 25.28 9.05
N PRO A 100 10.14 26.09 9.06
CA PRO A 100 10.77 26.47 10.30
C PRO A 100 9.75 27.31 11.11
N ARG A 101 9.07 26.65 12.06
CA ARG A 101 8.17 27.27 13.05
C ARG A 101 8.91 28.26 13.97
N ALA A 102 10.21 28.46 13.75
CA ALA A 102 11.05 29.44 14.42
C ALA A 102 10.71 30.91 14.10
N LEU A 103 9.88 31.21 13.08
CA LEU A 103 9.49 32.61 12.80
C LEU A 103 8.12 33.02 13.37
N ALA A 104 7.30 32.10 13.90
CA ALA A 104 5.97 32.46 14.40
C ALA A 104 5.93 32.95 15.86
N VAL A 105 6.97 32.69 16.67
CA VAL A 105 7.00 33.10 18.09
C VAL A 105 7.36 34.58 18.26
N ALA A 106 8.07 35.19 17.31
CA ALA A 106 8.42 36.61 17.39
C ALA A 106 7.21 37.55 17.21
N ALA A 107 6.24 37.17 16.38
CA ALA A 107 5.06 38.01 16.12
C ALA A 107 4.12 38.12 17.33
N THR A 108 4.04 37.09 18.18
CA THR A 108 3.19 37.13 19.39
C THR A 108 3.78 37.99 20.51
N LEU A 109 5.12 38.15 20.57
CA LEU A 109 5.75 39.02 21.58
C LEU A 109 5.70 40.51 21.20
N LEU A 110 5.66 40.84 19.91
CA LEU A 110 5.55 42.23 19.44
C LEU A 110 4.15 42.83 19.64
N LEU A 111 3.09 42.00 19.64
CA LEU A 111 1.72 42.46 19.93
C LEU A 111 1.45 42.66 21.43
N ALA A 112 2.23 42.05 22.31
CA ALA A 112 2.10 42.23 23.76
C ALA A 112 2.92 43.41 24.30
N ALA A 113 3.86 43.96 23.51
CA ALA A 113 4.74 45.06 23.93
C ALA A 113 4.31 46.46 23.43
N GLY A 114 3.18 46.58 22.74
CA GLY A 114 2.47 47.85 22.53
C GLY A 114 3.23 48.94 21.76
N ILE A 115 3.19 48.87 20.43
CA ILE A 115 2.99 50.05 19.58
C ILE A 115 1.54 50.00 19.09
#